data_AF-A0A6A3EPT7-F1
#
_entry.id   AF-A0A6A3EPT7-F1
#
_cell.length_a   1.000
_cell.length_b   1.000
_cell.length_c   1.000
_cell.angle_alpha   90.00
_cell.angle_beta   90.00
_cell.angle_gamma   90.00
#
_symmetry.space_group_name_H-M   'P 1'
#
loop_
_entity.id
_entity.type
_entity.pdbx_description
1 polymer ?
#
loop_
_entity_poly.entity_id
_entity_poly.type
_entity_poly.pdbx_seq_one_letter_code
_entity_poly.pdbx_strand_id
1 'polypeptide(L)' 'MVHLAPVAAEVTADEAAELFHDLVFRHHGLPESIVSDSDPRFTSAF' A
#
# COMPACT_ATOMS: atom_id res chain seq x y z
N MET A 1 11.58 -6.08 -9.45
CA MET A 1 12.09 -4.70 -9.28
C MET A 1 11.48 -4.14 -8.00
N VAL A 2 12.24 -3.39 -7.20
CA VAL A 2 11.75 -2.82 -5.93
C VAL A 2 11.77 -1.30 -6.05
N HIS A 3 10.67 -0.65 -5.68
CA HIS A 3 10.55 0.80 -5.61
C HIS A 3 10.56 1.24 -4.15
N LEU A 4 11.42 2.20 -3.79
CA LEU A 4 11.56 2.72 -2.44
C LEU A 4 11.36 4.23 -2.45
N ALA A 5 10.64 4.73 -1.45
CA ALA A 5 10.39 6.15 -1.24
C ALA A 5 10.91 6.58 0.13
N PRO A 6 11.62 7.70 0.27
CA PRO A 6 11.86 8.30 1.57
C PRO A 6 10.54 8.88 2.11
N VAL A 7 10.27 8.62 3.39
CA VAL A 7 9.14 9.20 4.13
C VAL A 7 9.64 9.79 5.45
N ALA A 8 8.85 10.69 6.03
CA ALA A 8 9.08 11.12 7.40
C ALA A 8 8.91 9.95 8.39
N ALA A 9 9.36 10.12 9.64
CA ALA A 9 9.25 9.07 10.66
C ALA A 9 7.79 8.66 10.92
N GLU A 10 6.86 9.60 10.78
CA GLU A 10 5.43 9.37 10.79
C GLU A 10 4.86 9.79 9.43
N VAL A 11 3.92 9.00 8.92
CA VAL A 11 3.22 9.27 7.66
C VAL A 11 1.75 8.91 7.86
N THR A 12 0.86 9.74 7.35
CA THR A 12 -0.58 9.45 7.39
C THR A 12 -0.95 8.39 6.36
N ALA A 13 -2.13 7.78 6.52
CA ALA A 13 -2.63 6.81 5.55
C ALA A 13 -2.83 7.43 4.16
N ASP A 14 -3.29 8.67 4.09
CA ASP A 14 -3.54 9.39 2.83
C ASP A 14 -2.23 9.68 2.10
N GLU A 15 -1.21 10.20 2.80
CA GLU A 15 0.12 10.43 2.23
C GLU A 15 0.77 9.13 1.74
N ALA A 16 0.62 8.04 2.50
CA ALA A 16 1.12 6.73 2.10
C ALA A 16 0.41 6.21 0.83
N ALA A 17 -0.90 6.44 0.70
CA ALA A 17 -1.68 6.03 -0.46
C ALA A 17 -1.24 6.78 -1.74
N GLU A 18 -1.01 8.09 -1.64
CA GLU A 18 -0.49 8.91 -2.75
C GLU A 18 0.87 8.40 -3.23
N LEU A 19 1.80 8.18 -2.30
CA LEU A 19 3.12 7.63 -2.62
C LEU A 19 3.04 6.26 -3.28
N PHE A 20 2.16 5.39 -2.79
CA PHE A 20 1.98 4.05 -3.36
C PHE A 20 1.42 4.12 -4.78
N HIS A 21 0.45 4.98 -5.04
CA HIS A 21 -0.09 5.20 -6.38
C HIS A 21 1.01 5.68 -7.35
N ASP A 22 1.80 6.67 -6.96
CA ASP A 22 2.79 7.31 -7.84
C ASP A 22 4.02 6.45 -8.10
N LEU A 23 4.40 5.59 -7.15
CA LEU A 23 5.63 4.81 -7.19
C LEU A 23 5.42 3.34 -7.51
N VAL A 24 4.21 2.81 -7.32
CA VAL A 24 3.92 1.41 -7.60
C VAL A 24 2.95 1.31 -8.78
N PHE A 25 1.78 1.94 -8.71
CA PHE A 25 0.76 1.80 -9.75
C PHE A 25 1.16 2.44 -11.07
N ARG A 26 1.89 3.56 -11.04
CA ARG A 26 2.46 4.15 -12.27
C ARG A 26 3.34 3.16 -13.06
N HIS A 27 4.06 2.28 -12.37
CA HIS A 27 5.01 1.36 -12.98
C HIS A 27 4.44 -0.04 -13.24
N HIS A 28 3.44 -0.47 -12.46
CA HIS A 28 2.87 -1.82 -12.52
C HIS A 28 1.42 -1.87 -12.97
N GLY A 29 0.77 -0.72 -13.13
CA GLY A 29 -0.67 -0.61 -13.33
C GLY A 29 -1.45 -0.87 -12.05
N LEU A 30 -2.77 -0.66 -12.15
CA LEU A 30 -3.71 -1.12 -11.14
C LEU A 30 -3.90 -2.63 -11.30
N PRO A 31 -3.85 -3.41 -10.20
CA PRO A 31 -4.20 -4.82 -10.27
C PRO A 31 -5.67 -4.98 -10.62
N GLU A 32 -6.00 -5.97 -11.45
CA GLU A 32 -7.40 -6.28 -11.82
C GLU A 32 -8.22 -6.77 -10.62
N SER A 33 -7.56 -7.36 -9.62
CA SER A 33 -8.16 -7.77 -8.36
C SER A 33 -7.18 -7.60 -7.21
N ILE A 34 -7.68 -7.18 -6.05
CA ILE A 34 -6.93 -7.15 -4.80
C ILE A 34 -7.37 -8.34 -3.98
N VAL A 35 -6.49 -9.34 -3.85
CA VAL A 35 -6.72 -10.49 -2.97
C VAL A 35 -5.97 -10.21 -1.67
N SER A 36 -6.72 -9.80 -0.64
CA SER A 36 -6.18 -9.65 0.71
C SER A 36 -6.22 -10.98 1.44
N ASP A 37 -5.19 -11.26 2.22
CA ASP A 37 -5.27 -12.31 3.24
C ASP A 37 -6.18 -11.80 4.36
N SER A 38 -7.37 -12.40 4.48
CA SER A 38 -8.37 -12.06 5.51
C SER A 38 -8.36 -13.08 6.65
N ASP A 39 -7.21 -13.70 6.93
CA ASP A 39 -7.08 -14.58 8.09
C ASP A 39 -7.53 -13.85 9.38
N PRO A 40 -8.40 -14.47 10.21
CA PRO A 40 -8.86 -13.91 11.49
C PRO A 40 -7.74 -13.47 12.44
N ARG A 41 -6.51 -13.97 12.25
CA ARG A 41 -5.32 -13.57 13.02
C ARG A 41 -4.80 -12.19 12.63
N PHE A 42 -5.04 -11.74 11.40
CA PHE A 42 -4.57 -10.45 10.87
C PHE A 42 -5.68 -9.40 10.75
N THR A 43 -6.94 -9.82 10.93
CA THR A 43 -8.08 -8.92 10.97
C THR A 43 -8.39 -8.52 12.41
N SER A 44 -8.52 -7.22 12.64
CA SER A 44 -8.96 -6.64 13.91
C SER A 44 -10.35 -7.18 14.29
N ALA A 45 -10.57 -7.45 15.58
CA ALA A 45 -11.89 -7.78 16.12
C ALA A 45 -12.71 -6.54 16.54
N PHE A 46 -12.11 -5.35 16.39
CA PHE A 46 -12.71 -4.05 16.68
C PHE A 46 -13.40 -3.45 15.47
#